data_AF-A0A7J4IH40-F1
#
_entry.id   AF-A0A7J4IH40-F1
#
_cell.length_a   1.000
_cell.length_b   1.000
_cell.length_c   1.000
_cell.angle_alpha   90.00
_cell.angle_beta   90.00
_cell.angle_gamma   90.00
#
_symmetry.space_group_name_H-M   'P 1'
#
loop_
_entity.id
_entity.type
_entity.pdbx_description
1 polymer ?
#
loop_
_entity_poly.entity_id
_entity_poly.type
_entity_poly.pdbx_seq_one_letter_code
_entity_poly.pdbx_strand_id
1 'polypeptide(L)'
;MPDDRARPHVLMMSEITADGKLTLKRGASSKRLMKFMAPETEVLLHETRAACDAIMVGSNTIRIDNSFLTVRYIEGKSPIRVIPSSDASLPPDANVLKPDAPTVIAVSARAPADRVAALRATGADVIVAGDEHVDLPLLMRRLVEDYGVRRMMIEGGPTLNWHM
;
A
#
# COMPACT_ATOMS: atom_id res chain seq x y z
N MET A 1 26.16 -13.09 -1.08
CA MET A 1 24.92 -12.46 -0.58
C MET A 1 24.27 -11.77 -1.76
N PRO A 2 22.95 -11.90 -1.98
CA PRO A 2 22.26 -11.07 -2.97
C PRO A 2 22.46 -9.59 -2.57
N ASP A 3 22.53 -8.69 -3.54
CA ASP A 3 22.73 -7.26 -3.26
C ASP A 3 21.53 -6.70 -2.46
N ASP A 4 21.73 -6.51 -1.15
CA ASP A 4 20.73 -5.95 -0.23
C ASP A 4 20.27 -4.53 -0.62
N ARG A 5 20.93 -3.89 -1.61
CA ARG A 5 20.53 -2.56 -2.10
C ARG A 5 19.41 -2.58 -3.14
N ALA A 6 19.04 -3.75 -3.66
CA ALA A 6 18.06 -3.87 -4.74
C ALA A 6 16.59 -3.85 -4.26
N ARG A 7 16.32 -3.79 -2.96
CA ARG A 7 14.95 -3.68 -2.42
C ARG A 7 14.91 -2.83 -1.13
N PRO A 8 13.76 -2.23 -0.78
CA PRO A 8 13.62 -1.51 0.48
C PRO A 8 13.73 -2.46 1.69
N HIS A 9 14.15 -1.92 2.83
CA HIS A 9 13.91 -2.55 4.12
C HIS A 9 12.41 -2.52 4.42
N VAL A 10 11.81 -3.70 4.58
CA VAL A 10 10.35 -3.84 4.75
C VAL A 10 10.01 -4.04 6.23
N LEU A 11 9.12 -3.21 6.74
CA LEU A 11 8.43 -3.40 8.02
C LEU A 11 6.97 -3.78 7.72
N MET A 12 6.53 -4.93 8.22
CA MET A 12 5.12 -5.31 8.17
C MET A 12 4.46 -5.00 9.52
N MET A 13 3.36 -4.26 9.49
CA MET A 13 2.55 -3.99 10.68
C MET A 13 1.12 -4.42 10.40
N SER A 14 0.54 -5.20 11.32
CA SER A 14 -0.81 -5.70 11.18
C SER A 14 -1.45 -5.90 12.54
N GLU A 15 -2.67 -5.43 12.68
CA GLU A 15 -3.54 -5.78 13.79
C GLU A 15 -4.19 -7.14 13.49
N ILE A 16 -4.15 -8.04 14.48
CA ILE A 16 -4.74 -9.37 14.37
C ILE A 16 -5.54 -9.69 15.64
N THR A 17 -6.56 -10.53 15.49
CA THR A 17 -7.17 -11.21 16.63
C THR A 17 -6.18 -12.21 17.26
N ALA A 18 -6.44 -12.62 18.50
CA ALA A 18 -5.59 -13.58 19.22
C ALA A 18 -5.45 -14.94 18.49
N ASP A 19 -6.44 -15.33 17.68
CA ASP A 19 -6.43 -16.52 16.83
C ASP A 19 -5.91 -16.27 15.39
N GLY A 20 -5.25 -15.12 15.17
CA GLY A 20 -4.49 -14.81 13.95
C GLY A 20 -5.33 -14.31 12.77
N LYS A 21 -6.49 -13.70 13.01
CA LYS A 21 -7.34 -13.16 11.92
C LYS A 21 -7.08 -11.67 11.71
N LEU A 22 -6.85 -11.30 10.45
CA LEU A 22 -6.75 -9.90 10.00
C LEU A 22 -8.13 -9.23 9.81
N THR A 23 -9.19 -10.03 9.70
CA THR A 23 -10.57 -9.56 9.49
C THR A 23 -11.55 -10.56 10.11
N LEU A 24 -12.75 -10.09 10.48
CA LEU A 24 -13.77 -10.96 11.10
C LEU A 24 -14.31 -12.06 10.17
N LYS A 25 -14.24 -11.84 8.85
CA LYS A 25 -14.57 -12.82 7.81
C LYS A 25 -13.97 -12.39 6.48
N ARG A 26 -13.87 -13.31 5.52
CA ARG A 26 -13.43 -12.99 4.14
C ARG A 26 -14.23 -11.82 3.57
N GLY A 27 -13.52 -10.82 3.03
CA GLY A 27 -14.11 -9.63 2.42
C GLY A 27 -14.66 -8.59 3.40
N ALA A 28 -14.51 -8.80 4.72
CA ALA A 28 -14.87 -7.79 5.70
C ALA A 28 -13.76 -6.75 5.87
N SER A 29 -14.16 -5.54 6.23
CA SER A 29 -13.24 -4.44 6.58
C SER A 29 -12.40 -4.76 7.82
N SER A 30 -11.11 -4.44 7.75
CA SER A 30 -10.19 -4.52 8.90
C SER A 30 -10.54 -3.48 9.97
N LYS A 31 -11.20 -2.38 9.60
CA LYS A 31 -11.63 -1.31 10.50
C LYS A 31 -12.53 -1.78 11.64
N ARG A 32 -13.16 -2.96 11.52
CA ARG A 32 -13.95 -3.54 12.62
C ARG A 32 -13.06 -4.01 13.77
N LEU A 33 -11.85 -4.50 13.47
CA LEU A 33 -10.84 -4.83 14.46
C LEU A 33 -10.23 -3.53 15.01
N MET A 34 -9.85 -2.60 14.12
CA MET A 34 -9.22 -1.32 14.51
C MET A 34 -9.95 -0.51 15.59
N LYS A 35 -11.28 -0.68 15.72
CA LYS A 35 -12.06 -0.07 16.80
C LYS A 35 -11.65 -0.52 18.22
N PHE A 36 -10.93 -1.62 18.33
CA PHE A 36 -10.41 -2.17 19.58
C PHE A 36 -8.96 -1.76 19.85
N MET A 37 -8.30 -1.03 18.94
CA MET A 37 -6.98 -0.48 19.19
C MET A 37 -7.04 0.60 20.27
N ALA A 38 -6.08 0.56 21.18
CA ALA A 38 -5.89 1.63 22.15
C ALA A 38 -5.41 2.91 21.42
N PRO A 39 -5.75 4.11 21.91
CA PRO A 39 -5.32 5.37 21.29
C PRO A 39 -3.80 5.46 21.06
N GLU A 40 -3.00 4.92 21.98
CA GLU A 40 -1.54 4.88 21.88
C GLU A 40 -1.06 4.02 20.70
N THR A 41 -1.84 3.02 20.30
CA THR A 41 -1.55 2.19 19.11
C THR A 41 -1.81 2.97 17.82
N GLU A 42 -2.82 3.86 17.79
CA GLU A 42 -3.04 4.75 16.64
C GLU A 42 -1.86 5.72 16.46
N VAL A 43 -1.35 6.26 17.57
CA VAL A 43 -0.15 7.12 17.56
C VAL A 43 1.06 6.33 17.02
N LEU A 44 1.35 5.15 17.57
CA LEU A 44 2.45 4.29 17.14
C LEU A 44 2.38 3.93 15.65
N LEU A 45 1.18 3.60 15.14
CA LEU A 45 0.96 3.31 13.73
C LEU A 45 1.36 4.52 12.86
N HIS A 46 0.97 5.72 13.29
CA HIS A 46 1.25 6.94 12.54
C HIS A 46 2.69 7.42 12.67
N GLU A 47 3.36 7.22 13.81
CA GLU A 47 4.80 7.40 13.96
C GLU A 47 5.56 6.47 13.03
N THR A 48 5.13 5.21 12.94
CA THR A 48 5.73 4.20 12.06
C THR A 48 5.58 4.59 10.59
N ARG A 49 4.40 5.08 10.18
CA ARG A 49 4.18 5.62 8.83
C ARG A 49 5.11 6.79 8.52
N ALA A 50 5.26 7.73 9.45
CA ALA A 50 6.13 8.90 9.27
C ALA A 50 7.62 8.56 9.20
N ALA A 51 8.03 7.43 9.78
CA ALA A 51 9.40 6.92 9.72
C ALA A 51 9.73 6.13 8.44
N CYS A 52 8.75 5.93 7.54
CA CYS A 52 8.92 5.19 6.29
C CYS A 52 8.84 6.12 5.07
N ASP A 53 9.57 5.77 4.00
CA ASP A 53 9.52 6.50 2.73
C ASP A 53 8.25 6.17 1.96
N ALA A 54 7.77 4.93 2.09
CA ALA A 54 6.59 4.42 1.40
C ALA A 54 5.76 3.49 2.28
N ILE A 55 4.46 3.41 1.97
CA ILE A 55 3.51 2.46 2.54
C ILE A 55 2.85 1.68 1.40
N MET A 56 2.87 0.35 1.47
CA MET A 56 2.24 -0.52 0.50
C MET A 56 1.00 -1.22 1.08
N VAL A 57 -0.10 -1.17 0.34
CA VAL A 57 -1.36 -1.84 0.68
C VAL A 57 -1.98 -2.43 -0.59
N GLY A 58 -2.47 -3.67 -0.51
CA GLY A 58 -3.12 -4.31 -1.65
C GLY A 58 -4.39 -3.59 -2.11
N SER A 59 -4.60 -3.49 -3.42
CA SER A 59 -5.78 -2.84 -4.01
C SER A 59 -7.13 -3.33 -3.48
N ASN A 60 -7.24 -4.61 -3.10
CA ASN A 60 -8.47 -5.14 -2.51
C ASN A 60 -8.76 -4.54 -1.12
N THR A 61 -7.72 -4.34 -0.31
CA THR A 61 -7.86 -3.64 0.98
C THR A 61 -8.30 -2.20 0.75
N ILE A 62 -7.77 -1.52 -0.27
CA ILE A 62 -8.25 -0.18 -0.63
C ILE A 62 -9.72 -0.17 -1.05
N ARG A 63 -10.16 -1.15 -1.85
CA ARG A 63 -11.59 -1.28 -2.22
C ARG A 63 -12.51 -1.47 -1.03
N ILE A 64 -12.07 -2.20 0.00
CA ILE A 64 -12.89 -2.52 1.17
C ILE A 64 -12.83 -1.39 2.21
N ASP A 65 -11.62 -0.95 2.55
CA ASP A 65 -11.39 -0.03 3.66
C ASP A 65 -11.35 1.44 3.21
N ASN A 66 -11.08 1.71 1.94
CA ASN A 66 -10.93 3.06 1.36
C ASN A 66 -10.04 3.97 2.24
N SER A 67 -8.89 3.46 2.65
CA SER A 67 -7.97 4.14 3.57
C SER A 67 -7.27 5.32 2.90
N PHE A 68 -6.96 6.36 3.68
CA PHE A 68 -6.17 7.51 3.18
C PHE A 68 -4.67 7.22 3.13
N LEU A 69 -4.18 6.34 4.01
CA LEU A 69 -2.76 5.98 4.17
C LEU A 69 -1.83 7.18 4.44
N THR A 70 -2.34 8.18 5.15
CA THR A 70 -1.61 9.39 5.57
C THR A 70 -1.22 9.34 7.04
N VAL A 71 -0.27 10.20 7.42
CA VAL A 71 0.04 10.56 8.81
C VAL A 71 -0.95 11.62 9.29
N ARG A 72 -1.50 11.49 10.52
CA ARG A 72 -2.64 12.30 11.01
C ARG A 72 -2.59 12.58 12.52
N TYR A 73 -2.12 11.63 13.32
CA TYR A 73 -2.12 11.76 14.78
C TYR A 73 -0.81 12.28 15.36
N ILE A 74 0.20 12.51 14.52
CA ILE A 74 1.50 13.07 14.87
C ILE A 74 1.97 13.98 13.74
N GLU A 75 2.94 14.86 14.03
CA GLU A 75 3.62 15.65 13.01
C GLU A 75 4.59 14.77 12.23
N GLY A 76 4.52 14.83 10.90
CA GLY A 76 5.40 14.05 10.05
C GLY A 76 4.96 14.06 8.60
N LYS A 77 5.89 13.70 7.71
CA LYS A 77 5.59 13.58 6.29
C LYS A 77 4.79 12.29 6.05
N SER A 78 3.73 12.37 5.25
CA SER A 78 3.05 11.16 4.79
C SER A 78 3.93 10.39 3.80
N PRO A 79 4.04 9.05 3.93
CA PRO A 79 4.82 8.23 3.01
C PRO A 79 4.20 8.21 1.61
N ILE A 80 4.99 7.83 0.60
CA ILE A 80 4.46 7.51 -0.73
C ILE A 80 3.50 6.33 -0.61
N ARG A 81 2.29 6.46 -1.14
CA ARG A 81 1.28 5.38 -1.14
C ARG A 81 1.52 4.48 -2.34
N VAL A 82 1.79 3.20 -2.11
CA VAL A 82 2.08 2.22 -3.17
C VAL A 82 0.97 1.18 -3.22
N ILE A 83 0.24 1.12 -4.35
CA ILE A 83 -0.90 0.21 -4.48
C ILE A 83 -0.69 -0.77 -5.65
N PRO A 84 -0.37 -2.04 -5.38
CA PRO A 84 -0.40 -3.10 -6.39
C PRO A 84 -1.83 -3.39 -6.85
N SER A 85 -2.10 -3.18 -8.13
CA SER A 85 -3.40 -3.34 -8.79
C SER A 85 -3.21 -3.86 -10.21
N SER A 86 -3.02 -5.17 -10.37
CA SER A 86 -2.65 -5.81 -11.65
C SER A 86 -3.51 -5.38 -12.85
N ASP A 87 -4.81 -5.21 -12.66
CA ASP A 87 -5.80 -4.88 -13.71
C ASP A 87 -6.30 -3.42 -13.64
N ALA A 88 -5.59 -2.54 -12.93
CA ALA A 88 -5.94 -1.14 -12.73
C ALA A 88 -7.36 -0.93 -12.17
N SER A 89 -7.87 -1.86 -11.35
CA SER A 89 -9.26 -1.86 -10.83
C SER A 89 -9.47 -1.07 -9.52
N LEU A 90 -8.75 0.02 -9.34
CA LEU A 90 -9.01 0.92 -8.21
C LEU A 90 -10.26 1.76 -8.50
N PRO A 91 -11.16 1.97 -7.51
CA PRO A 91 -12.26 2.91 -7.66
C PRO A 91 -11.73 4.32 -7.95
N PRO A 92 -12.33 5.07 -8.91
CA PRO A 92 -11.83 6.38 -9.30
C PRO A 92 -11.93 7.44 -8.19
N ASP A 93 -12.76 7.19 -7.17
CA ASP A 93 -12.98 8.03 -5.99
C ASP A 93 -12.22 7.54 -4.75
N ALA A 94 -11.32 6.54 -4.89
CA ALA A 94 -10.55 6.02 -3.78
C ALA A 94 -9.74 7.13 -3.09
N ASN A 95 -9.73 7.16 -1.76
CA ASN A 95 -9.04 8.19 -0.98
C ASN A 95 -7.53 8.24 -1.25
N VAL A 96 -6.93 7.11 -1.65
CA VAL A 96 -5.53 7.04 -2.07
C VAL A 96 -5.24 7.75 -3.40
N LEU A 97 -6.25 8.21 -4.15
CA LEU A 97 -6.08 8.97 -5.39
C LEU A 97 -6.18 10.49 -5.19
N LYS A 98 -6.53 10.93 -3.98
CA LYS A 98 -6.60 12.35 -3.60
C LYS A 98 -5.20 12.95 -3.42
N PRO A 99 -5.03 14.29 -3.50
CA PRO A 99 -3.70 14.91 -3.49
C PRO A 99 -3.00 14.95 -2.12
N ASP A 100 -3.55 14.32 -1.08
CA ASP A 100 -3.01 14.35 0.29
C ASP A 100 -1.60 13.73 0.44
N ALA A 101 -1.21 12.83 -0.47
CA ALA A 101 0.13 12.24 -0.52
C ALA A 101 0.47 11.72 -1.93
N PRO A 102 1.76 11.65 -2.32
CA PRO A 102 2.16 11.02 -3.58
C PRO A 102 1.70 9.57 -3.65
N THR A 103 1.26 9.14 -4.83
CA THR A 103 0.69 7.80 -5.02
C THR A 103 1.28 7.14 -6.26
N VAL A 104 1.78 5.92 -6.07
CA VAL A 104 2.28 5.04 -7.11
C VAL A 104 1.35 3.84 -7.20
N ILE A 105 0.80 3.60 -8.38
CA ILE A 105 -0.03 2.44 -8.67
C ILE A 105 0.78 1.52 -9.57
N ALA A 106 1.07 0.33 -9.06
CA ALA A 106 1.73 -0.70 -9.84
C ALA A 106 0.69 -1.55 -10.55
N VAL A 107 0.77 -1.62 -11.87
CA VAL A 107 -0.12 -2.41 -12.71
C VAL A 107 0.69 -3.47 -13.47
N SER A 108 0.00 -4.46 -14.03
CA SER A 108 0.62 -5.41 -14.95
C SER A 108 0.50 -4.94 -16.40
N ALA A 109 1.30 -5.47 -17.32
CA ALA A 109 1.30 -5.09 -18.73
C ALA A 109 -0.05 -5.35 -19.42
N ARG A 110 -0.82 -6.33 -18.93
CA ARG A 110 -2.19 -6.62 -19.40
C ARG A 110 -3.26 -5.63 -18.92
N ALA A 111 -2.93 -4.66 -18.06
CA ALA A 111 -3.93 -3.75 -17.50
C ALA A 111 -4.66 -2.99 -18.63
N PRO A 112 -6.01 -2.89 -18.59
CA PRO A 112 -6.75 -2.16 -19.61
C PRO A 112 -6.29 -0.70 -19.74
N ALA A 113 -5.97 -0.28 -20.96
CA ALA A 113 -5.34 1.01 -21.22
C ALA A 113 -6.23 2.20 -20.80
N ASP A 114 -7.55 2.07 -20.93
CA ASP A 114 -8.55 3.04 -20.49
C ASP A 114 -8.50 3.24 -18.96
N ARG A 115 -8.39 2.15 -18.19
CA ARG A 115 -8.26 2.21 -16.72
C ARG A 115 -6.93 2.83 -16.30
N VAL A 116 -5.84 2.46 -16.96
CA VAL A 116 -4.52 3.06 -16.70
C VAL A 116 -4.54 4.56 -16.98
N ALA A 117 -5.17 4.99 -18.09
CA ALA A 117 -5.34 6.40 -18.40
C ALA A 117 -6.19 7.13 -17.36
N ALA A 118 -7.29 6.51 -16.90
CA ALA A 118 -8.14 7.08 -15.86
C ALA A 118 -7.39 7.28 -14.53
N LEU A 119 -6.54 6.33 -14.13
CA LEU A 119 -5.71 6.46 -12.93
C LEU A 119 -4.66 7.55 -13.07
N ARG A 120 -4.00 7.67 -14.22
CA ARG A 120 -3.06 8.78 -14.47
C ARG A 120 -3.74 10.14 -14.42
N ALA A 121 -4.98 10.22 -14.90
CA ALA A 121 -5.76 11.46 -14.87
C ALA A 121 -6.09 11.95 -13.44
N THR A 122 -5.99 11.10 -12.41
CA THR A 122 -6.12 11.54 -11.01
C THR A 122 -4.84 12.18 -10.45
N GLY A 123 -3.75 12.19 -11.23
CA GLY A 123 -2.43 12.63 -10.78
C GLY A 123 -1.62 11.55 -10.06
N ALA A 124 -2.11 10.31 -10.00
CA ALA A 124 -1.33 9.18 -9.53
C ALA A 124 -0.28 8.79 -10.58
N ASP A 125 0.90 8.40 -10.12
CA ASP A 125 1.89 7.79 -10.98
C ASP A 125 1.52 6.32 -11.22
N VAL A 126 1.61 5.85 -12.46
CA VAL A 126 1.21 4.50 -12.84
C VAL A 126 2.35 3.82 -13.58
N ILE A 127 2.94 2.84 -12.91
CA ILE A 127 4.08 2.06 -13.41
C ILE A 127 3.65 0.64 -13.76
N VAL A 128 4.23 0.11 -14.84
CA VAL A 128 4.04 -1.29 -15.24
C VAL A 128 5.14 -2.12 -14.59
N ALA A 129 4.76 -3.09 -13.77
CA ALA A 129 5.67 -3.97 -13.04
C ALA A 129 5.18 -5.42 -13.13
N GLY A 130 5.48 -6.11 -14.23
CA GLY A 130 5.09 -7.50 -14.49
C GLY A 130 4.09 -7.61 -15.64
N ASP A 131 3.91 -8.82 -16.17
CA ASP A 131 3.11 -9.04 -17.39
C ASP A 131 1.64 -9.30 -17.08
N GLU A 132 1.39 -10.37 -16.32
CA GLU A 132 0.05 -10.90 -16.06
C GLU A 132 -0.49 -10.46 -14.68
N HIS A 133 0.43 -10.33 -13.73
CA HIS A 133 0.21 -9.85 -12.38
C HIS A 133 1.34 -8.89 -12.01
N VAL A 134 1.12 -8.06 -10.99
CA VAL A 134 2.20 -7.27 -10.44
C VAL A 134 3.30 -8.18 -9.89
N ASP A 135 4.51 -8.07 -10.44
CA ASP A 135 5.74 -8.69 -9.95
C ASP A 135 6.29 -7.83 -8.80
N LEU A 136 6.12 -8.29 -7.56
CA LEU A 136 6.55 -7.56 -6.37
C LEU A 136 8.08 -7.36 -6.30
N PRO A 137 8.93 -8.35 -6.57
CA PRO A 137 10.37 -8.12 -6.73
C PRO A 137 10.73 -7.01 -7.73
N LEU A 138 10.10 -6.98 -8.90
CA LEU A 138 10.31 -5.90 -9.86
C LEU A 138 9.81 -4.56 -9.34
N LEU A 139 8.62 -4.53 -8.73
CA LEU A 139 8.09 -3.32 -8.10
C LEU A 139 9.04 -2.77 -7.02
N MET A 140 9.59 -3.63 -6.17
CA MET A 140 10.53 -3.20 -5.13
C MET A 140 11.81 -2.59 -5.71
N ARG A 141 12.35 -3.15 -6.80
CA ARG A 141 13.49 -2.55 -7.51
C ARG A 141 13.14 -1.16 -8.05
N ARG A 142 12.01 -1.05 -8.76
CA ARG A 142 11.51 0.22 -9.31
C ARG A 142 11.32 1.29 -8.23
N LEU A 143 10.81 0.91 -7.06
CA LEU A 143 10.62 1.85 -5.95
C LEU A 143 11.95 2.37 -5.39
N VAL A 144 13.00 1.55 -5.36
CA VAL A 144 14.35 2.01 -5.00
C VAL A 144 14.91 2.93 -6.08
N GLU A 145 14.85 2.50 -7.34
CA GLU A 145 15.50 3.16 -8.49
C GLU A 145 14.82 4.48 -8.85
N ASP A 146 13.50 4.48 -9.01
CA ASP A 146 12.74 5.59 -9.58
C ASP A 146 12.24 6.57 -8.50
N TYR A 147 12.07 6.10 -7.25
CA TYR A 147 11.49 6.88 -6.16
C TYR A 147 12.38 7.01 -4.92
N GLY A 148 13.55 6.37 -4.90
CA GLY A 148 14.47 6.43 -3.76
C GLY A 148 13.95 5.79 -2.48
N VAL A 149 12.97 4.89 -2.54
CA VAL A 149 12.37 4.24 -1.36
C VAL A 149 13.40 3.30 -0.72
N ARG A 150 13.75 3.54 0.54
CA ARG A 150 14.70 2.71 1.31
C ARG A 150 14.02 1.99 2.47
N ARG A 151 12.99 2.59 3.07
CA ARG A 151 12.20 2.01 4.16
C ARG A 151 10.74 1.98 3.74
N MET A 152 10.17 0.78 3.70
CA MET A 152 8.78 0.58 3.31
C MET A 152 8.01 -0.07 4.46
N MET A 153 6.84 0.48 4.72
CA MET A 153 5.83 -0.15 5.56
C MET A 153 4.86 -0.95 4.69
N ILE A 154 4.41 -2.10 5.16
CA ILE A 154 3.31 -2.86 4.56
C ILE A 154 2.18 -2.97 5.58
N GLU A 155 1.01 -2.49 5.19
CA GLU A 155 -0.19 -2.52 6.02
C GLU A 155 -1.26 -3.44 5.44
N GLY A 156 -1.47 -4.56 6.13
CA GLY A 156 -2.60 -5.46 5.92
C GLY A 156 -2.76 -6.03 4.50
N GLY A 157 -3.86 -6.76 4.33
CA GLY A 157 -4.12 -7.53 3.11
C GLY A 157 -3.43 -8.91 3.17
N PRO A 158 -4.15 -9.99 3.49
CA PRO A 158 -3.55 -11.32 3.70
C PRO A 158 -2.75 -11.81 2.49
N THR A 159 -3.22 -11.51 1.27
CA THR A 159 -2.53 -11.89 0.04
C THR A 159 -1.22 -11.13 -0.15
N LEU A 160 -1.20 -9.82 0.12
CA LEU A 160 0.04 -9.04 0.02
C LEU A 160 1.04 -9.52 1.07
N ASN A 161 0.61 -9.68 2.33
CA ASN A 161 1.46 -10.18 3.40
C ASN A 161 2.06 -11.55 3.09
N TRP A 162 1.34 -12.44 2.41
CA TRP A 162 1.84 -13.76 2.00
C TRP A 162 2.94 -13.71 0.94
N HIS A 163 2.92 -12.71 0.06
CA HIS A 163 3.86 -12.59 -1.06
C HIS A 163 5.09 -11.74 -0.75
N MET A 164 5.23 -11.26 0.49
CA MET A 164 6.29 -10.35 0.94
C MET A 164 7.24 -11.02 1.92
#